data_AF-A0A1M6PMS8-F1
#
_entry.id   AF-A0A1M6PMS8-F1
#
_cell.length_a   1.000
_cell.length_b   1.000
_cell.length_c   1.000
_cell.angle_alpha   90.00
_cell.angle_beta   90.00
_cell.angle_gamma   90.00
#
_symmetry.space_group_name_H-M   'P 1'
#
loop_
_entity.id
_entity.type
_entity.pdbx_description
1 polymer ?
#
loop_
_entity_poly.entity_id
_entity_poly.type
_entity_poly.pdbx_seq_one_letter_code
_entity_poly.pdbx_strand_id
1 'polypeptide(L)'
;MPNRVPLLLFFSFYVKLQQAYISEAVAVGNWQIIGYKGPGENTKGTGTGGDKSSTTNFKYADGATYTNNTVALNTTEQVGFVVANQAKLNDCAAKTGDASSSNFNWKVTVKKSDSSEGDATFTATTNCTELTPNFGKIGK
;
A
#
# COMPACT_ATOMS: atom_id res chain seq x y z
N MET A 1 22.39 -16.68 2.89
CA MET A 1 21.44 -16.06 1.94
C MET A 1 20.63 -15.03 2.72
N PRO A 2 20.80 -13.71 2.53
CA PRO A 2 20.01 -12.75 3.27
C PRO A 2 18.59 -12.71 2.67
N ASN A 3 17.63 -13.15 3.47
CA ASN A 3 16.23 -13.25 3.13
C ASN A 3 15.63 -11.83 3.01
N ARG A 4 15.62 -11.27 1.79
CA ARG A 4 15.11 -9.92 1.49
C ARG A 4 13.75 -9.94 0.80
N VAL A 5 12.74 -10.64 1.33
CA VAL A 5 11.41 -10.51 0.69
C VAL A 5 10.21 -10.76 1.62
N PRO A 6 9.77 -9.73 2.36
CA PRO A 6 8.34 -9.63 2.64
C PRO A 6 7.71 -8.47 1.86
N LEU A 7 8.20 -7.23 2.04
CA LEU A 7 7.47 -6.02 1.64
C LEU A 7 7.29 -5.86 0.13
N LEU A 8 8.32 -6.17 -0.68
CA LEU A 8 8.29 -5.96 -2.13
C LEU A 8 7.30 -6.90 -2.86
N LEU A 9 7.15 -8.13 -2.36
CA LEU A 9 6.21 -9.10 -2.93
C LEU A 9 4.76 -8.68 -2.67
N PHE A 10 4.46 -8.18 -1.48
CA PHE A 10 3.10 -7.77 -1.13
C PHE A 10 2.61 -6.60 -2.01
N PHE A 11 3.47 -5.64 -2.33
CA PHE A 11 3.09 -4.54 -3.24
C PHE A 11 2.80 -5.06 -4.64
N SER A 12 3.57 -6.05 -5.12
CA SER A 12 3.35 -6.65 -6.43
C SER A 12 2.01 -7.40 -6.51
N PHE A 13 1.63 -8.14 -5.46
CA PHE A 13 0.33 -8.82 -5.42
C PHE A 13 -0.82 -7.83 -5.37
N TYR A 14 -0.73 -6.79 -4.54
CA TYR A 14 -1.70 -5.71 -4.51
C TYR A 14 -1.88 -5.07 -5.91
N VAL A 15 -0.77 -4.67 -6.56
CA VAL A 15 -0.82 -4.03 -7.89
C VAL A 15 -1.49 -4.92 -8.93
N LYS A 16 -1.17 -6.22 -8.96
CA LYS A 16 -1.76 -7.16 -9.93
C LYS A 16 -3.27 -7.34 -9.72
N LEU A 17 -3.71 -7.53 -8.48
CA LEU A 17 -5.13 -7.69 -8.17
C LEU A 17 -5.90 -6.38 -8.42
N GLN A 18 -5.30 -5.24 -8.07
CA GLN A 18 -5.89 -3.95 -8.35
C GLN A 18 -6.04 -3.71 -9.85
N GLN A 19 -5.04 -4.07 -10.65
CA GLN A 19 -5.09 -3.92 -12.10
C GLN A 19 -6.16 -4.83 -12.72
N ALA A 20 -6.31 -6.07 -12.23
CA ALA A 20 -7.38 -6.96 -12.66
C ALA A 20 -8.77 -6.34 -12.39
N TYR A 21 -9.01 -5.85 -11.18
CA TYR A 21 -10.26 -5.18 -10.83
C TYR A 21 -10.50 -3.92 -11.67
N ILE A 22 -9.46 -3.11 -11.90
CA ILE A 22 -9.56 -1.91 -12.74
C ILE A 22 -9.95 -2.27 -14.18
N SER A 23 -9.40 -3.35 -14.72
CA SER A 23 -9.75 -3.82 -16.08
C SER A 23 -11.21 -4.25 -16.20
N GLU A 24 -11.86 -4.63 -15.10
CA GLU A 24 -13.26 -5.08 -15.08
C GLU A 24 -14.25 -3.96 -14.75
N ALA A 25 -13.89 -3.12 -13.77
CA ALA A 25 -14.80 -2.14 -13.17
C ALA A 25 -14.49 -0.69 -13.56
N VAL A 26 -13.35 -0.43 -14.21
CA VAL A 26 -12.83 0.91 -14.51
C VAL A 26 -12.79 1.80 -13.24
N ALA A 27 -12.45 1.17 -12.12
CA ALA A 27 -12.48 1.81 -10.81
C ALA A 27 -11.42 1.20 -9.90
N VAL A 28 -11.00 1.96 -8.89
CA VAL A 28 -10.05 1.56 -7.86
C VAL A 28 -10.85 0.94 -6.71
N GLY A 29 -10.63 -0.33 -6.43
CA GLY A 29 -11.26 -1.04 -5.30
C GLY A 29 -10.50 -0.88 -3.99
N ASN A 30 -11.20 -1.03 -2.87
CA ASN A 30 -10.59 -1.28 -1.57
C ASN A 30 -10.09 -2.74 -1.49
N TRP A 31 -9.36 -3.08 -0.43
CA TRP A 31 -8.79 -4.43 -0.28
C TRP A 31 -9.87 -5.51 -0.26
N GLN A 32 -11.02 -5.23 0.34
CA GLN A 32 -12.12 -6.18 0.39
C GLN A 32 -12.62 -6.57 -1.00
N ILE A 33 -12.91 -5.61 -1.89
CA ILE A 33 -13.52 -5.90 -3.18
C ILE A 33 -12.52 -6.47 -4.18
N ILE A 34 -11.24 -6.10 -4.09
CA ILE A 34 -10.18 -6.67 -4.94
C ILE A 34 -9.69 -8.02 -4.43
N GLY A 35 -10.24 -8.51 -3.31
CA GLY A 35 -9.85 -9.79 -2.71
C GLY A 35 -8.44 -9.80 -2.14
N TYR A 36 -7.90 -8.65 -1.77
CA TYR A 36 -6.57 -8.53 -1.18
C TYR A 36 -6.66 -8.51 0.36
N LYS A 37 -5.64 -9.07 1.01
CA LYS A 37 -5.49 -9.08 2.46
C LYS A 37 -4.04 -8.77 2.79
N GLY A 38 -3.82 -7.81 3.68
CA GLY A 38 -2.48 -7.45 4.12
C GLY A 38 -1.82 -8.52 4.99
N PRO A 39 -0.49 -8.47 5.19
CA PRO A 39 0.22 -9.43 6.04
C PRO A 39 -0.12 -9.26 7.52
N GLY A 40 -0.32 -10.38 8.22
CA GLY A 40 -0.53 -10.42 9.67
C GLY A 40 -1.99 -10.38 10.09
N GLU A 41 -2.27 -9.74 11.23
CA GLU A 41 -3.61 -9.60 11.79
C GLU A 41 -4.38 -8.54 11.05
N ASN A 42 -5.57 -8.89 10.56
CA ASN A 42 -6.35 -8.02 9.69
C ASN A 42 -7.59 -7.50 10.38
N THR A 43 -7.87 -6.22 10.18
CA THR A 43 -9.09 -5.55 10.61
C THR A 43 -9.85 -5.13 9.37
N LYS A 44 -11.07 -5.66 9.22
CA LYS A 44 -11.93 -5.37 8.07
C LYS A 44 -12.50 -3.96 8.18
N GLY A 45 -12.41 -3.21 7.09
CA GLY A 45 -13.02 -1.90 6.92
C GLY A 45 -14.52 -1.97 6.69
N THR A 46 -15.10 -0.84 6.32
CA THR A 46 -16.49 -0.73 5.86
C THR A 46 -16.53 -0.53 4.35
N GLY A 47 -17.74 -0.35 3.81
CA GLY A 47 -17.94 0.07 2.41
C GLY A 47 -17.27 1.40 2.04
N THR A 48 -16.70 2.13 2.99
CA THR A 48 -15.97 3.38 2.74
C THR A 48 -14.45 3.23 2.88
N GLY A 49 -13.94 2.01 3.03
CA GLY A 49 -12.54 1.69 3.26
C GLY A 49 -12.20 1.46 4.73
N GLY A 50 -10.92 1.56 5.05
CA GLY A 50 -10.41 1.35 6.41
C GLY A 50 -9.96 -0.08 6.70
N ASP A 51 -9.82 -0.92 5.68
CA ASP A 51 -9.13 -2.20 5.83
C ASP A 51 -7.69 -1.96 6.29
N LYS A 52 -7.28 -2.71 7.32
CA LYS A 52 -5.97 -2.60 7.93
C LYS A 52 -5.39 -3.99 8.15
N SER A 53 -4.08 -4.05 8.19
CA SER A 53 -3.35 -5.22 8.65
C SER A 53 -2.15 -4.83 9.49
N SER A 54 -1.73 -5.68 10.42
CA SER A 54 -0.54 -5.45 11.23
C SER A 54 0.26 -6.73 11.44
N THR A 55 1.57 -6.59 11.31
CA THR A 55 2.55 -7.55 11.85
C THR A 55 3.18 -6.96 13.11
N THR A 56 4.21 -7.61 13.65
CA THR A 56 5.02 -7.05 14.75
C THR A 56 5.74 -5.76 14.35
N ASN A 57 6.17 -5.62 13.09
CA ASN A 57 7.06 -4.52 12.67
C ASN A 57 6.40 -3.52 11.72
N PHE A 58 5.27 -3.87 11.11
CA PHE A 58 4.63 -3.06 10.08
C PHE A 58 3.12 -2.99 10.26
N LYS A 59 2.57 -1.81 9.99
CA LYS A 59 1.15 -1.59 9.80
C LYS A 59 0.88 -1.29 8.33
N TYR A 60 -0.21 -1.82 7.84
CA TYR A 60 -0.68 -1.68 6.47
C TYR A 60 -2.11 -1.17 6.50
N ALA A 61 -2.50 -0.34 5.55
CA ALA A 61 -3.88 0.09 5.40
C ALA A 61 -4.25 0.39 3.95
N ASP A 62 -5.56 0.34 3.71
CA ASP A 62 -6.15 1.01 2.56
C ASP A 62 -5.91 2.51 2.64
N GLY A 63 -5.57 3.09 1.49
CA GLY A 63 -5.09 4.44 1.41
C GLY A 63 -6.14 5.52 1.11
N ALA A 64 -7.23 5.12 0.45
CA ALA A 64 -8.23 6.02 -0.10
C ALA A 64 -9.52 5.97 0.71
N THR A 65 -10.37 6.96 0.47
CA THR A 65 -11.76 6.92 0.87
C THR A 65 -12.57 6.32 -0.26
N TYR A 66 -13.38 5.32 0.05
CA TYR A 66 -14.19 4.62 -0.94
C TYR A 66 -15.67 4.96 -0.75
N THR A 67 -16.48 4.69 -1.77
CA THR A 67 -17.94 4.64 -1.66
C THR A 67 -18.39 3.31 -2.24
N ASN A 68 -19.10 2.50 -1.46
CA ASN A 68 -19.46 1.14 -1.84
C ASN A 68 -18.25 0.29 -2.28
N ASN A 69 -17.15 0.37 -1.53
CA ASN A 69 -15.87 -0.32 -1.75
C ASN A 69 -15.07 0.11 -2.98
N THR A 70 -15.50 1.15 -3.71
CA THR A 70 -14.85 1.58 -4.94
C THR A 70 -14.68 3.10 -5.01
N VAL A 71 -13.74 3.56 -5.84
CA VAL A 71 -13.57 4.97 -6.20
C VAL A 71 -13.24 5.05 -7.69
N ALA A 72 -13.75 6.08 -8.37
CA ALA A 72 -13.58 6.22 -9.82
C ALA A 72 -12.10 6.29 -10.22
N LEU A 73 -11.70 5.52 -11.24
CA LEU A 73 -10.38 5.66 -11.84
C LEU A 73 -10.34 6.97 -12.63
N ASN A 74 -9.48 7.89 -12.21
CA ASN A 74 -9.37 9.22 -12.81
C ASN A 74 -7.90 9.63 -12.97
N THR A 75 -7.66 10.79 -13.58
CA THR A 75 -6.30 11.32 -13.81
C THR A 75 -5.63 11.80 -12.52
N THR A 76 -6.40 12.09 -11.47
CA THR A 76 -5.89 12.40 -10.13
C THR A 76 -5.53 11.13 -9.38
N GLU A 77 -4.33 11.13 -8.80
CA GLU A 77 -3.83 10.01 -8.02
C GLU A 77 -4.73 9.69 -6.82
N GLN A 78 -5.10 8.42 -6.72
CA GLN A 78 -5.73 7.83 -5.54
C GLN A 78 -4.67 7.09 -4.74
N VAL A 79 -4.68 7.27 -3.42
CA VAL A 79 -3.78 6.53 -2.54
C VAL A 79 -4.37 5.14 -2.31
N GLY A 80 -3.82 4.10 -2.90
CA GLY A 80 -4.42 2.77 -2.81
C GLY A 80 -3.95 1.98 -1.59
N PHE A 81 -2.64 2.00 -1.34
CA PHE A 81 -2.03 1.15 -0.33
C PHE A 81 -0.95 1.90 0.43
N VAL A 82 -0.93 1.78 1.75
CA VAL A 82 0.05 2.46 2.62
C VAL A 82 0.65 1.52 3.65
N VAL A 83 1.90 1.79 4.01
CA VAL A 83 2.65 1.05 5.03
C VAL A 83 3.42 1.99 5.93
N ALA A 84 3.42 1.65 7.21
CA ALA A 84 4.18 2.32 8.25
C ALA A 84 5.00 1.29 9.05
N ASN A 85 6.29 1.57 9.31
CA ASN A 85 7.08 0.76 10.25
C ASN A 85 6.81 1.19 11.70
N GLN A 86 6.64 0.20 12.58
CA GLN A 86 6.36 0.41 14.00
C GLN A 86 7.62 0.61 14.84
N ALA A 87 8.75 0.05 14.38
CA ALA A 87 10.06 0.24 14.99
C ALA A 87 10.96 1.05 14.06
N LYS A 88 11.96 1.75 14.60
CA LYS A 88 12.96 2.44 13.78
C LYS A 88 13.74 1.40 12.96
N LEU A 89 13.76 1.55 11.64
CA LEU A 89 14.48 0.65 10.73
C LEU A 89 15.59 1.45 10.03
N ASN A 90 16.84 1.26 10.45
CA ASN A 90 17.99 2.04 9.97
C ASN A 90 17.73 3.56 10.14
N ASP A 91 17.70 4.30 9.04
CA ASP A 91 17.40 5.74 8.98
C ASP A 91 15.89 6.05 8.88
N CYS A 92 15.04 5.03 8.80
CA CYS A 92 13.59 5.18 8.71
C CYS A 92 12.98 5.28 10.12
N ALA A 93 12.55 6.48 10.49
CA ALA A 93 11.87 6.72 11.77
C ALA A 93 10.63 5.82 11.90
N ALA A 94 10.39 5.33 13.13
CA ALA A 94 9.13 4.69 13.47
C ALA A 94 7.97 5.66 13.28
N LYS A 95 6.84 5.15 12.83
CA LYS A 95 5.57 5.88 12.82
C LYS A 95 4.72 5.44 13.98
N THR A 96 4.17 6.41 14.70
CA THR A 96 3.17 6.18 15.74
C THR A 96 1.78 6.19 15.11
N GLY A 97 0.83 5.44 15.69
CA GLY A 97 -0.53 5.32 15.12
C GLY A 97 -0.64 4.31 13.97
N ASP A 98 -1.75 4.34 13.25
CA ASP A 98 -2.02 3.42 12.14
C ASP A 98 -1.50 3.96 10.81
N ALA A 99 -1.18 3.05 9.89
CA ALA A 99 -0.83 3.43 8.52
C ALA A 99 -2.00 4.18 7.88
N SER A 100 -1.70 5.30 7.22
CA SER A 100 -2.69 6.11 6.51
C SER A 100 -2.01 6.90 5.38
N SER A 101 -2.80 7.58 4.55
CA SER A 101 -2.29 8.48 3.51
C SER A 101 -1.43 9.63 4.04
N SER A 102 -1.54 9.98 5.32
CA SER A 102 -0.71 10.99 6.01
C SER A 102 0.32 10.38 6.97
N ASN A 103 0.19 9.10 7.32
CA ASN A 103 1.08 8.39 8.22
C ASN A 103 1.67 7.14 7.56
N PHE A 104 2.66 7.33 6.70
CA PHE A 104 3.29 6.25 5.95
C PHE A 104 4.81 6.46 5.78
N ASN A 105 5.48 5.35 5.52
CA ASN A 105 6.86 5.29 5.04
C ASN A 105 6.90 4.84 3.58
N TRP A 106 5.98 3.95 3.20
CA TRP A 106 5.80 3.49 1.82
C TRP A 106 4.34 3.61 1.42
N LYS A 107 4.10 4.05 0.20
CA LYS A 107 2.75 4.26 -0.36
C LYS A 107 2.73 3.85 -1.82
N VAL A 108 1.63 3.27 -2.26
CA VAL A 108 1.33 3.06 -3.68
C VAL A 108 0.14 3.93 -4.05
N THR A 109 0.32 4.79 -5.05
CA THR A 109 -0.77 5.55 -5.68
C THR A 109 -1.17 4.92 -7.01
N VAL A 110 -2.42 5.14 -7.40
CA VAL A 110 -3.04 4.62 -8.61
C VAL A 110 -3.70 5.77 -9.35
N LYS A 111 -3.50 5.88 -10.65
CA LYS A 111 -4.22 6.83 -11.53
C LYS A 111 -4.52 6.17 -12.87
N LYS A 112 -5.48 6.73 -13.62
CA LYS A 112 -5.75 6.32 -15.01
C LYS A 112 -4.45 6.37 -15.81
N SER A 113 -4.18 5.34 -16.60
CA SER A 113 -3.07 5.35 -17.55
C SER A 113 -3.38 6.30 -18.71
N ASP A 114 -2.35 6.98 -19.22
CA ASP A 114 -2.46 7.86 -20.39
C ASP A 114 -2.55 7.05 -21.71
N SER A 115 -2.23 5.75 -21.67
CA SER A 115 -2.11 4.90 -22.87
C SER A 115 -3.37 4.11 -23.23
N SER A 116 -4.26 3.81 -22.29
CA SER A 116 -5.43 2.95 -22.55
C SER A 116 -6.55 3.14 -21.52
N GLU A 117 -7.81 3.02 -21.95
CA GLU A 117 -8.95 2.91 -21.05
C GLU A 117 -8.97 1.55 -20.35
N GLY A 118 -9.27 1.55 -19.04
CA GLY A 118 -9.19 0.33 -18.21
C GLY A 118 -7.78 -0.06 -17.76
N ASP A 119 -6.78 0.78 -18.03
CA ASP A 119 -5.41 0.60 -17.54
C ASP A 119 -5.04 1.67 -16.51
N ALA A 120 -4.14 1.33 -15.58
CA ALA A 120 -3.74 2.21 -14.50
C ALA A 120 -2.22 2.27 -14.31
N THR A 121 -1.75 3.46 -13.98
CA THR A 121 -0.37 3.71 -13.59
C THR A 121 -0.25 3.61 -12.09
N PHE A 122 0.67 2.77 -11.62
CA PHE A 122 0.98 2.59 -10.20
C PHE A 122 2.31 3.26 -9.87
N THR A 123 2.31 4.13 -8.86
CA THR A 123 3.52 4.83 -8.41
C THR A 123 3.83 4.47 -6.97
N ALA A 124 5.00 3.89 -6.73
CA ALA A 124 5.52 3.67 -5.38
C ALA A 124 6.22 4.94 -4.90
N THR A 125 5.74 5.52 -3.80
CA THR A 125 6.39 6.62 -3.08
C THR A 125 7.02 6.10 -1.80
N THR A 126 8.26 6.49 -1.54
CA THR A 126 9.00 6.11 -0.36
C THR A 126 9.54 7.33 0.37
N ASN A 127 9.19 7.48 1.65
CA ASN A 127 9.71 8.54 2.52
C ASN A 127 11.03 8.14 3.20
N CYS A 128 11.41 6.88 3.07
CA CYS A 128 12.69 6.38 3.54
C CYS A 128 13.23 5.34 2.57
N THR A 129 14.54 5.18 2.50
CA THR A 129 15.17 4.23 1.57
C THR A 129 14.66 2.81 1.84
N GLU A 130 14.54 2.02 0.78
CA GLU A 130 14.08 0.63 0.87
C GLU A 130 14.91 -0.18 1.88
N LEU A 131 14.27 -1.17 2.52
CA LEU A 131 14.74 -1.96 3.67
C LEU A 131 15.99 -2.84 3.42
N THR A 132 16.74 -2.56 2.36
CA THR A 132 18.11 -3.02 2.19
C THR A 132 18.92 -2.57 3.42
N PRO A 133 19.49 -3.49 4.23
CA PRO A 133 20.36 -3.11 5.33
C PRO A 133 21.47 -2.19 4.84
N ASN A 134 21.60 -0.99 5.42
CA ASN A 134 22.76 -0.14 5.20
C ASN A 134 23.77 -0.39 6.33
N PHE A 135 24.72 -1.28 6.08
CA PHE A 135 25.75 -1.62 7.08
C PHE A 135 26.55 -0.41 7.58
N GLY A 136 26.53 0.72 6.86
CA GLY A 136 27.12 1.98 7.31
C GLY A 136 26.43 2.68 8.50
N LYS A 137 25.22 2.25 8.90
CA LYS A 137 24.45 2.85 10.01
C LYS A 137 24.10 1.87 11.13
N ILE A 138 24.43 0.58 10.99
CA ILE A 138 24.21 -0.41 12.05
C ILE A 138 25.25 -0.17 13.17
N GLY A 139 24.79 0.06 14.40
CA GLY A 139 25.66 0.23 15.57
C GLY A 139 26.30 1.62 15.70
N LYS A 140 25.79 2.63 14.99
CA LYS A 140 26.16 4.04 15.14
C LYS A 140 24.98 4.87 15.62
#